data_AF-A0A3B0LXH1-F1
#
_entry.id   AF-A0A3B0LXH1-F1
#
_cell.length_a   1.000
_cell.length_b   1.000
_cell.length_c   1.000
_cell.angle_alpha   90.00
_cell.angle_beta   90.00
_cell.angle_gamma   90.00
#
_symmetry.space_group_name_H-M   'P 1'
#
loop_
_entity.id
_entity.type
_entity.pdbx_description
1 polymer ?
#
loop_
_entity_poly.entity_id
_entity_poly.type
_entity_poly.pdbx_seq_one_letter_code
_entity_poly.pdbx_strand_id
1 'polypeptide(L)'
;MKIKLLLSILSLAMLVLISIISFARVNTLLNPMHGYIDFPTSRAYLCSLGKNGNCGAVMVEPQSVEGRKGFPRRGPADGKIASAGHRWFGELDEQTATLWTKIDVSPGKNTFHWTLTAPHRTTGWEYFITKQN
;
A
#
# COMPACT_ATOMS: atom_id res chain seq x y z
N MET A 1 34.53 40.40 -28.76
CA MET A 1 33.24 40.43 -28.03
C MET A 1 32.30 39.28 -28.39
N LYS A 2 32.05 38.99 -29.67
CA LYS A 2 31.08 37.97 -30.11
C LYS A 2 31.34 36.54 -29.60
N ILE A 3 32.61 36.09 -29.57
CA ILE A 3 32.98 34.74 -29.11
C ILE A 3 32.79 34.57 -27.58
N LYS A 4 33.16 35.58 -26.78
CA LYS A 4 32.96 35.55 -25.32
C LYS A 4 31.47 35.55 -24.96
N LEU A 5 30.65 36.29 -25.71
CA LEU A 5 29.19 36.30 -25.55
C LEU A 5 28.58 34.93 -25.90
N LEU A 6 29.03 34.30 -27.01
CA LEU A 6 28.55 32.98 -27.42
C LEU A 6 28.89 31.90 -26.38
N LEU A 7 30.12 31.91 -25.84
CA LEU A 7 30.56 30.99 -24.78
C LEU A 7 29.77 31.20 -23.47
N SER A 8 29.42 32.44 -23.14
CA SER A 8 28.59 32.76 -21.97
C SER A 8 27.14 32.28 -22.13
N ILE A 9 26.58 32.36 -23.34
CA ILE A 9 25.22 31.88 -23.63
C ILE A 9 25.18 30.34 -23.59
N LEU A 10 26.19 29.68 -24.16
CA LEU A 10 26.30 28.21 -24.14
C LEU A 10 26.47 27.66 -22.72
N SER A 11 27.28 28.31 -21.88
CA SER A 11 27.46 27.90 -20.48
C SER A 11 26.19 28.12 -19.63
N LEU A 12 25.47 29.23 -19.85
CA LEU A 12 24.19 29.46 -19.17
C LEU A 12 23.11 28.46 -19.62
N ALA A 13 23.02 28.17 -20.92
CA ALA A 13 22.10 27.17 -21.45
C ALA A 13 22.39 25.77 -20.90
N MET A 14 23.68 25.41 -20.76
CA MET A 14 24.09 24.14 -20.15
C MET A 14 23.72 24.06 -18.67
N LEU A 15 23.90 25.14 -17.89
CA LEU A 15 23.50 25.20 -16.47
C LEU A 15 21.97 25.08 -16.29
N VAL A 16 21.19 25.72 -17.16
CA VAL A 16 19.72 25.59 -17.18
C VAL A 16 19.31 24.17 -17.55
N LEU A 17 19.96 23.54 -18.53
CA LEU A 17 19.69 22.14 -18.90
C LEU A 17 19.97 21.19 -17.74
N ILE A 18 21.09 21.39 -17.03
CA ILE A 18 21.48 20.58 -15.86
C ILE A 18 20.48 20.75 -14.71
N SER A 19 19.96 21.96 -14.46
CA SER A 19 18.96 22.17 -13.40
C SER A 19 17.62 21.50 -13.72
N ILE A 20 17.19 21.54 -14.99
CA ILE A 20 15.95 20.87 -15.46
C ILE A 20 16.08 19.34 -15.33
N ILE A 21 17.22 18.76 -15.73
CA ILE A 21 17.48 17.32 -15.60
C ILE A 21 17.55 16.89 -14.12
N SER A 22 18.09 17.75 -13.25
CA SER A 22 18.17 17.49 -11.80
C SER A 22 16.80 17.53 -11.14
N PHE A 23 15.90 18.43 -11.55
CA PHE A 23 14.53 18.50 -11.05
C PHE A 23 13.68 17.29 -11.50
N ALA A 24 13.88 16.81 -12.73
CA ALA A 24 13.17 15.63 -13.25
C ALA A 24 13.58 14.31 -12.54
N ARG A 25 14.72 14.29 -11.82
CA ARG A 25 15.23 13.13 -11.07
C ARG A 25 14.73 13.05 -9.63
N VAL A 26 13.97 14.04 -9.14
CA VAL A 26 13.33 14.02 -7.79
C VAL A 26 11.93 13.39 -7.85
N ASN A 27 11.71 12.44 -8.76
CA ASN A 27 10.70 11.42 -8.54
C ASN A 27 11.38 10.33 -7.71
N THR A 28 11.55 10.56 -6.41
CA THR A 28 11.75 9.47 -5.47
C THR A 28 10.55 8.56 -5.64
N LEU A 29 10.74 7.46 -6.38
CA LEU A 29 9.83 6.35 -6.40
C LEU A 29 9.58 6.03 -4.93
N LEU A 30 8.39 6.35 -4.43
CA LEU A 30 7.91 5.85 -3.16
C LEU A 30 7.89 4.34 -3.36
N ASN A 31 8.99 3.65 -3.06
CA ASN A 31 9.04 2.21 -3.06
C ASN A 31 8.15 1.81 -1.90
N PRO A 32 6.92 1.35 -2.15
CA PRO A 32 6.02 1.04 -1.06
C PRO A 32 6.68 -0.11 -0.30
N MET A 33 7.01 0.06 0.97
CA MET A 33 7.81 -0.93 1.70
C MET A 33 6.93 -1.93 2.48
N HIS A 34 5.99 -2.63 1.84
CA HIS A 34 5.00 -3.44 2.58
C HIS A 34 4.41 -4.56 1.70
N GLY A 35 3.18 -5.03 1.97
CA GLY A 35 2.52 -6.02 1.13
C GLY A 35 1.02 -6.15 1.38
N TYR A 36 0.32 -6.82 0.46
CA TYR A 36 -1.12 -7.11 0.54
C TYR A 36 -1.43 -8.47 -0.09
N ILE A 37 -2.60 -9.04 0.23
CA ILE A 37 -3.10 -10.25 -0.42
C ILE A 37 -3.89 -9.85 -1.66
N ASP A 38 -3.44 -10.31 -2.83
CA ASP A 38 -4.12 -10.11 -4.11
C ASP A 38 -5.02 -11.30 -4.50
N PHE A 39 -4.76 -12.48 -3.95
CA PHE A 39 -5.59 -13.67 -4.14
C PHE A 39 -5.69 -14.55 -2.87
N PRO A 40 -6.91 -14.92 -2.43
CA PRO A 40 -8.17 -14.21 -2.72
C PRO A 40 -8.04 -12.74 -2.29
N THR A 41 -8.55 -11.85 -3.12
CA THR A 41 -8.31 -10.40 -3.03
C THR A 41 -8.76 -9.84 -1.67
N SER A 42 -7.83 -9.22 -0.94
CA SER A 42 -8.11 -8.64 0.38
C SER A 42 -9.05 -7.44 0.33
N ARG A 43 -9.68 -7.12 1.47
CA ARG A 43 -10.56 -5.95 1.64
C ARG A 43 -9.87 -4.63 1.24
N ALA A 44 -8.66 -4.41 1.75
CA ALA A 44 -7.85 -3.22 1.45
C ALA A 44 -7.49 -3.15 -0.04
N TYR A 45 -7.10 -4.28 -0.65
CA TYR A 45 -6.78 -4.28 -2.07
C TYR A 45 -8.03 -4.08 -2.95
N LEU A 46 -9.18 -4.65 -2.59
CA LEU A 46 -10.46 -4.36 -3.24
C LEU A 46 -10.85 -2.88 -3.17
N CYS A 47 -10.46 -2.16 -2.11
CA CYS A 47 -10.62 -0.70 -2.05
C CYS A 47 -9.76 0.00 -3.12
N SER A 48 -8.49 -0.39 -3.28
CA SER A 48 -7.63 0.16 -4.33
C SER A 48 -8.11 -0.15 -5.75
N LEU A 49 -8.83 -1.26 -5.93
CA LEU A 49 -9.47 -1.65 -7.19
C LEU A 49 -10.83 -0.97 -7.41
N GLY A 50 -11.29 -0.12 -6.48
CA GLY A 50 -12.59 0.54 -6.53
C GLY A 50 -13.79 -0.42 -6.40
N LYS A 51 -13.57 -1.65 -5.93
CA LYS A 51 -14.63 -2.66 -5.70
C LYS A 51 -15.29 -2.47 -4.34
N ASN A 52 -14.55 -1.95 -3.37
CA ASN A 52 -15.11 -1.41 -2.13
C ASN A 52 -15.01 0.11 -2.19
N GLY A 53 -16.12 0.80 -1.90
CA GLY A 53 -16.17 2.26 -1.83
C GLY A 53 -15.89 2.79 -0.42
N ASN A 54 -15.71 4.10 -0.32
CA ASN A 54 -15.58 4.82 0.97
C ASN A 54 -14.48 4.28 1.90
N CYS A 55 -13.35 3.81 1.36
CA CYS A 55 -12.29 3.21 2.18
C CYS A 55 -11.22 4.20 2.69
N GLY A 56 -11.36 5.50 2.43
CA GLY A 56 -10.39 6.50 2.87
C GLY A 56 -8.98 6.30 2.27
N ALA A 57 -7.94 6.54 3.06
CA ALA A 57 -6.55 6.58 2.58
C ALA A 57 -6.05 5.22 2.05
N VAL A 58 -6.61 4.10 2.51
CA VAL A 58 -6.13 2.76 2.13
C VAL A 58 -6.29 2.47 0.63
N MET A 59 -7.13 3.22 -0.08
CA MET A 59 -7.32 3.07 -1.52
C MET A 59 -6.04 3.29 -2.34
N VAL A 60 -5.13 4.13 -1.87
CA VAL A 60 -3.87 4.43 -2.58
C VAL A 60 -2.67 3.68 -2.01
N GLU A 61 -2.84 3.00 -0.88
CA GLU A 61 -1.76 2.29 -0.19
C GLU A 61 -2.23 1.00 0.50
N PRO A 62 -2.84 0.06 -0.25
CA PRO A 62 -3.36 -1.19 0.33
C PRO A 62 -2.28 -2.03 1.01
N GLN A 63 -1.02 -1.85 0.64
CA GLN A 63 0.13 -2.50 1.25
C GLN A 63 0.40 -2.04 2.70
N SER A 64 -0.05 -0.85 3.11
CA SER A 64 0.42 -0.18 4.33
C SER A 64 -0.34 -0.56 5.61
N VAL A 65 -1.23 -1.56 5.59
CA VAL A 65 -2.03 -1.97 6.76
C VAL A 65 -1.16 -2.73 7.78
N GLU A 66 -0.31 -1.99 8.48
CA GLU A 66 0.68 -2.49 9.43
C GLU A 66 0.29 -2.18 10.88
N GLY A 67 0.55 -3.13 11.78
CA GLY A 67 0.31 -2.97 13.21
C GLY A 67 1.27 -3.81 14.05
N ARG A 68 1.14 -3.72 15.38
CA ARG A 68 1.96 -4.52 16.31
C ARG A 68 1.72 -6.01 16.11
N LYS A 69 2.80 -6.81 16.04
CA LYS A 69 2.71 -8.29 15.97
C LYS A 69 2.25 -8.94 17.28
N GLY A 70 1.98 -10.25 17.22
CA GLY A 70 1.69 -11.10 18.39
C GLY A 70 0.21 -11.35 18.65
N PHE A 71 -0.64 -11.15 17.63
CA PHE A 71 -2.04 -11.52 17.66
C PHE A 71 -2.21 -13.03 17.96
N PRO A 72 -3.23 -13.46 18.73
CA PRO A 72 -4.28 -12.67 19.37
C PRO A 72 -3.93 -12.14 20.77
N ARG A 73 -2.77 -12.52 21.35
CA ARG A 73 -2.39 -12.11 22.72
C ARG A 73 -1.96 -10.65 22.82
N ARG A 74 -1.52 -10.07 21.70
CA ARG A 74 -1.11 -8.67 21.51
C ARG A 74 -1.65 -8.20 20.15
N GLY A 75 -1.18 -7.06 19.68
CA GLY A 75 -1.52 -6.53 18.36
C GLY A 75 -2.68 -5.52 18.42
N PRO A 76 -3.42 -5.34 17.32
CA PRO A 76 -4.54 -4.41 17.26
C PRO A 76 -5.62 -4.77 18.28
N ALA A 77 -6.28 -3.75 18.83
CA ALA A 77 -7.40 -3.93 19.75
C ALA A 77 -8.65 -4.47 19.02
N ASP A 78 -9.60 -5.01 19.79
CA ASP A 78 -10.91 -5.40 19.26
C ASP A 78 -11.60 -4.22 18.58
N GLY A 79 -12.26 -4.48 17.44
CA GLY A 79 -12.85 -3.45 16.59
C GLY A 79 -11.83 -2.61 15.81
N LYS A 80 -10.54 -2.94 15.87
CA LYS A 80 -9.44 -2.28 15.15
C LYS A 80 -8.53 -3.24 14.38
N ILE A 81 -8.97 -4.48 14.20
CA ILE A 81 -8.17 -5.53 13.58
C ILE A 81 -7.98 -5.27 12.08
N ALA A 82 -9.04 -4.87 11.37
CA ALA A 82 -9.01 -4.69 9.92
C ALA A 82 -8.17 -3.48 9.49
N SER A 83 -8.14 -2.42 10.30
CA SER A 83 -7.26 -1.26 10.13
C SER A 83 -5.84 -1.46 10.68
N ALA A 84 -5.57 -2.61 11.31
CA ALA A 84 -4.38 -2.85 12.13
C ALA A 84 -4.15 -1.82 13.26
N GLY A 85 -5.21 -1.11 13.69
CA GLY A 85 -5.14 -0.02 14.67
C GLY A 85 -4.65 1.31 14.08
N HIS A 86 -4.54 1.40 12.75
CA HIS A 86 -4.06 2.59 12.07
C HIS A 86 -5.17 3.63 11.91
N ARG A 87 -4.94 4.87 12.39
CA ARG A 87 -5.93 5.95 12.39
C ARG A 87 -6.49 6.29 11.00
N TRP A 88 -5.65 6.16 9.97
CA TRP A 88 -6.01 6.56 8.60
C TRP A 88 -6.73 5.47 7.79
N PHE A 89 -6.87 4.26 8.36
CA PHE A 89 -7.54 3.12 7.71
C PHE A 89 -8.76 2.65 8.50
N GLY A 90 -9.32 3.52 9.36
CA GLY A 90 -10.40 3.18 10.28
C GLY A 90 -11.69 2.74 9.58
N GLU A 91 -11.88 3.15 8.33
CA GLU A 91 -12.99 2.73 7.46
C GLU A 91 -13.00 1.21 7.25
N LEU A 92 -11.83 0.56 7.27
CA LEU A 92 -11.74 -0.90 7.17
C LEU A 92 -12.38 -1.60 8.37
N ASP A 93 -12.53 -0.95 9.52
CA ASP A 93 -13.10 -1.55 10.72
C ASP A 93 -14.64 -1.59 10.70
N GLU A 94 -15.27 -0.89 9.77
CA GLU A 94 -16.72 -0.98 9.59
C GLU A 94 -17.12 -2.40 9.20
N GLN A 95 -18.18 -2.91 9.82
CA GLN A 95 -18.61 -4.29 9.60
C GLN A 95 -20.14 -4.38 9.62
N THR A 96 -20.71 -4.65 8.46
CA THR A 96 -22.10 -5.07 8.28
C THR A 96 -22.14 -6.28 7.35
N ALA A 97 -23.29 -6.95 7.23
CA ALA A 97 -23.43 -8.13 6.39
C ALA A 97 -23.19 -7.84 4.88
N THR A 98 -23.44 -6.61 4.42
CA THR A 98 -23.47 -6.25 3.00
C THR A 98 -22.41 -5.25 2.58
N LEU A 99 -21.71 -4.60 3.51
CA LEU A 99 -20.77 -3.52 3.21
C LEU A 99 -19.63 -3.95 2.27
N TRP A 100 -19.03 -5.11 2.53
CA TRP A 100 -17.84 -5.55 1.81
C TRP A 100 -18.18 -6.51 0.66
N THR A 101 -17.54 -6.27 -0.49
CA THR A 101 -17.48 -7.23 -1.59
C THR A 101 -16.89 -8.55 -1.08
N LYS A 102 -17.56 -9.65 -1.37
CA LYS A 102 -17.16 -11.00 -0.95
C LYS A 102 -16.49 -11.70 -2.12
N ILE A 103 -15.41 -12.42 -1.84
CA ILE A 103 -14.76 -13.31 -2.79
C ILE A 103 -15.20 -14.73 -2.46
N ASP A 104 -15.70 -15.44 -3.46
CA ASP A 104 -16.12 -16.83 -3.28
C ASP A 104 -14.89 -17.70 -3.04
N VAL A 105 -14.93 -18.46 -1.94
CA VAL A 105 -13.88 -19.40 -1.55
C VAL A 105 -14.54 -20.71 -1.18
N SER A 106 -14.01 -21.82 -1.70
CA SER A 106 -14.52 -23.15 -1.38
C SER A 106 -13.82 -23.71 -0.13
N PRO A 107 -14.51 -24.52 0.70
CA PRO A 107 -13.86 -25.26 1.77
C PRO A 107 -12.72 -26.15 1.26
N GLY A 108 -11.72 -26.40 2.11
CA GLY A 108 -10.58 -27.28 1.78
C GLY A 108 -9.33 -26.51 1.37
N LYS A 109 -8.54 -27.10 0.45
CA LYS A 109 -7.24 -26.55 0.05
C LYS A 109 -7.43 -25.27 -0.77
N ASN A 110 -6.87 -24.17 -0.25
CA ASN A 110 -6.85 -22.88 -0.91
C ASN A 110 -5.42 -22.37 -1.05
N THR A 111 -5.20 -21.52 -2.05
CA THR A 111 -3.94 -20.81 -2.27
C THR A 111 -4.13 -19.35 -1.88
N PHE A 112 -3.18 -18.82 -1.12
CA PHE A 112 -3.11 -17.40 -0.79
C PHE A 112 -1.84 -16.81 -1.39
N HIS A 113 -1.95 -15.69 -2.08
CA HIS A 113 -0.84 -15.00 -2.70
C HIS A 113 -0.69 -13.60 -2.10
N TRP A 114 0.54 -13.31 -1.66
CA TRP A 114 0.94 -12.00 -1.17
C TRP A 114 1.79 -11.32 -2.23
N THR A 115 1.40 -10.13 -2.63
CA THR A 115 2.30 -9.22 -3.34
C THR A 115 3.06 -8.40 -2.31
N LEU A 116 4.40 -8.59 -2.29
CA LEU A 116 5.31 -7.85 -1.42
C LEU A 116 6.03 -6.79 -2.25
N THR A 117 5.79 -5.53 -1.93
CA THR A 117 6.48 -4.40 -2.56
C THR A 117 7.83 -4.12 -1.92
N ALA A 118 8.07 -4.64 -0.70
CA ALA A 118 9.41 -4.85 -0.14
C ALA A 118 9.49 -6.19 0.62
N PRO A 119 10.46 -7.06 0.31
CA PRO A 119 10.62 -8.33 1.00
C PRO A 119 11.39 -8.17 2.32
N HIS A 120 10.66 -8.17 3.43
CA HIS A 120 11.24 -8.20 4.78
C HIS A 120 11.56 -9.64 5.24
N ARG A 121 12.44 -9.79 6.24
CA ARG A 121 12.64 -11.09 6.91
C ARG A 121 11.38 -11.47 7.67
N THR A 122 10.67 -12.49 7.19
CA THR A 122 9.38 -12.90 7.73
C THR A 122 9.53 -13.99 8.80
N THR A 123 8.84 -13.84 9.93
CA THR A 123 8.78 -14.90 10.97
C THR A 123 7.86 -16.05 10.54
N GLY A 124 6.69 -15.73 9.99
CA GLY A 124 5.71 -16.68 9.47
C GLY A 124 4.49 -15.95 8.92
N TRP A 125 3.58 -16.71 8.32
CA TRP A 125 2.27 -16.24 7.85
C TRP A 125 1.20 -17.08 8.54
N GLU A 126 0.18 -16.41 9.09
CA GLU A 126 -0.90 -17.04 9.83
C GLU A 126 -2.24 -16.60 9.22
N TYR A 127 -3.19 -17.52 9.14
CA TYR A 127 -4.51 -17.27 8.56
C TYR A 127 -5.58 -17.65 9.58
N PHE A 128 -6.48 -16.71 9.86
CA PHE A 128 -7.59 -16.88 10.80
C PHE A 128 -8.91 -16.75 10.04
N ILE A 129 -9.94 -17.41 10.56
CA ILE A 129 -11.30 -17.31 10.03
C ILE A 129 -12.28 -17.04 11.17
N THR A 130 -13.38 -16.35 10.87
CA THR A 130 -14.47 -16.14 11.81
C THR A 130 -15.07 -17.47 12.25
N LYS A 131 -15.59 -17.50 13.49
CA LYS A 131 -16.37 -18.65 13.97
C LYS A 131 -17.65 -18.81 13.15
N GLN A 132 -18.23 -19.99 13.23
CA GLN A 132 -19.51 -20.28 12.58
C GLN A 132 -20.63 -19.40 13.12
N ASN A 133 -20.66 -19.12 14.44
CA ASN A 133 -21.49 -18.12 15.13
C ASN A 133 -20.87 -17.77 16.49
#